data_AF-A0A7K0N7V1-F1
#
_entry.id   AF-A0A7K0N7V1-F1
#
_cell.length_a   1.000
_cell.length_b   1.000
_cell.length_c   1.000
_cell.angle_alpha   90.00
_cell.angle_beta   90.00
_cell.angle_gamma   90.00
#
_symmetry.space_group_name_H-M   'P 1'
#
loop_
_entity.id
_entity.type
_entity.pdbx_description
1 polymer ?
#
loop_
_entity_poly.entity_id
_entity_poly.type
_entity_poly.pdbx_seq_one_letter_code
_entity_poly.pdbx_strand_id
1 'polypeptide(L)'
;MTHPMIDADDPLVADLLGGTIELVREAGGFVAPITRLVERGGQLSIESSAAAGEPLLRIPREAFVRVDRVEWSQDGDRIVIEQAPDD
;
A
#
# COMPACT_ATOMS: atom_id res chain seq x y z
N MET A 1 -5.66 10.60 21.90
CA MET A 1 -4.52 10.81 21.00
C MET A 1 -4.83 10.07 19.71
N THR A 2 -4.92 10.79 18.59
CA THR A 2 -5.08 10.16 17.27
C THR A 2 -3.75 9.53 16.92
N HIS A 3 -3.70 8.20 16.91
CA HIS A 3 -2.50 7.49 16.50
C HIS A 3 -2.30 7.63 14.99
N PRO A 4 -1.05 7.62 14.49
CA PRO A 4 -0.80 7.69 13.06
C PRO A 4 -1.39 6.45 12.36
N MET A 5 -1.89 6.67 11.13
CA MET A 5 -2.45 5.63 10.26
C MET A 5 -1.37 4.63 9.79
N ILE A 6 -0.10 5.02 9.83
CA ILE A 6 1.06 4.19 9.48
C ILE A 6 2.05 4.24 10.63
N ASP A 7 2.60 3.08 10.97
CA ASP A 7 3.62 2.91 11.99
C ASP A 7 4.67 1.91 11.46
N ALA A 8 5.87 2.37 11.16
CA ALA A 8 6.94 1.56 10.57
C ALA A 8 8.25 1.75 11.33
N ASP A 9 9.10 0.72 11.36
CA ASP A 9 10.45 0.82 11.95
C ASP A 9 11.37 1.68 11.07
N ASP A 10 11.16 1.65 9.76
CA ASP A 10 11.91 2.44 8.77
C ASP A 10 11.09 3.67 8.30
N PRO A 11 11.61 4.91 8.49
CA PRO A 11 10.96 6.13 7.99
C PRO A 11 10.70 6.15 6.48
N LEU A 12 11.58 5.54 5.67
CA LEU A 12 11.38 5.46 4.22
C LEU A 12 10.15 4.59 3.91
N VAL A 13 9.99 3.48 4.63
CA VAL A 13 8.83 2.61 4.47
C VAL A 13 7.55 3.33 4.91
N ALA A 14 7.60 4.11 6.00
CA ALA A 14 6.47 4.94 6.41
C ALA A 14 6.03 5.92 5.31
N ASP A 15 7.00 6.61 4.69
CA ASP A 15 6.73 7.57 3.60
C ASP A 15 6.15 6.88 2.36
N LEU A 16 6.71 5.73 1.96
CA LEU A 16 6.23 4.95 0.81
C LEU A 16 4.81 4.41 1.03
N LEU A 17 4.51 3.89 2.22
CA LEU A 17 3.16 3.49 2.59
C LEU A 17 2.21 4.68 2.61
N GLY A 18 2.67 5.84 3.09
CA GLY A 18 1.92 7.09 3.09
C GLY A 18 1.50 7.48 1.68
N GLY A 19 2.46 7.57 0.77
CA GLY A 19 2.21 7.84 -0.65
C GLY A 19 1.27 6.81 -1.28
N THR A 20 1.46 5.53 -0.97
CA THR A 20 0.59 4.46 -1.49
C THR A 20 -0.86 4.62 -1.05
N ILE A 21 -1.11 4.97 0.21
CA ILE A 21 -2.49 5.20 0.70
C ILE A 21 -3.10 6.43 0.03
N GLU A 22 -2.33 7.49 -0.18
CA GLU A 22 -2.83 8.67 -0.89
C GLU A 22 -3.21 8.33 -2.33
N LEU A 23 -2.38 7.59 -3.08
CA LEU A 23 -2.72 7.13 -4.42
C LEU A 23 -4.01 6.27 -4.44
N VAL A 24 -4.18 5.39 -3.45
CA VAL A 24 -5.42 4.60 -3.30
C VAL A 24 -6.62 5.51 -3.06
N ARG A 25 -6.50 6.56 -2.24
CA ARG A 25 -7.58 7.52 -1.98
C ARG A 25 -7.93 8.32 -3.23
N GLU A 26 -6.92 8.79 -3.96
CA GLU A 26 -7.09 9.50 -5.23
C GLU A 26 -7.83 8.65 -6.27
N ALA A 27 -7.56 7.34 -6.30
CA ALA A 27 -8.29 6.38 -7.15
C ALA A 27 -9.72 6.07 -6.67
N GLY A 28 -10.23 6.68 -5.59
CA GLY A 28 -11.56 6.41 -5.03
C GLY A 28 -11.62 5.23 -4.04
N GLY A 29 -10.45 4.78 -3.57
CA GLY A 29 -10.31 3.79 -2.53
C GLY A 29 -10.72 4.29 -1.15
N PHE A 30 -10.71 3.38 -0.19
CA PHE A 30 -11.12 3.66 1.19
C PHE A 30 -10.21 2.92 2.16
N VAL A 31 -9.82 3.62 3.23
CA VAL A 31 -9.15 3.05 4.40
C VAL A 31 -9.93 3.53 5.62
N ALA A 32 -10.39 2.59 6.45
CA ALA A 32 -11.14 2.94 7.65
C ALA A 32 -10.27 3.78 8.60
N PRO A 33 -10.76 4.88 9.19
CA PRO A 33 -9.98 5.75 10.07
C PRO A 33 -9.44 5.06 11.34
N ILE A 34 -10.05 3.94 11.71
CA ILE A 34 -9.69 3.10 12.85
C ILE A 34 -8.69 1.99 12.51
N THR A 35 -8.20 1.98 11.26
CA THR A 35 -7.22 1.01 10.76
C THR A 35 -5.84 1.65 10.71
N ARG A 36 -4.83 0.87 11.13
CA ARG A 36 -3.41 1.21 11.07
C ARG A 36 -2.66 0.16 10.25
N LEU A 37 -1.74 0.62 9.40
CA LEU A 37 -0.72 -0.23 8.79
C LEU A 37 0.51 -0.23 9.68
N VAL A 38 0.99 -1.41 10.04
CA VAL A 38 2.15 -1.59 10.91
C VAL A 38 3.23 -2.34 10.13
N GLU A 39 4.44 -1.81 10.07
CA GLU A 39 5.61 -2.49 9.52
C GLU A 39 6.62 -2.78 10.63
N ARG A 40 7.08 -4.04 10.71
CA ARG A 40 8.15 -4.46 11.63
C ARG A 40 9.05 -5.48 10.95
N GLY A 41 10.36 -5.21 10.90
CA GLY A 41 11.35 -6.14 10.35
C GLY A 41 11.04 -6.63 8.93
N GLY A 42 10.49 -5.77 8.09
CA GLY A 42 10.08 -6.06 6.70
C GLY A 42 8.71 -6.70 6.54
N GLN A 43 7.96 -6.93 7.63
CA GLN A 43 6.61 -7.50 7.58
C GLN A 43 5.55 -6.42 7.77
N LEU A 44 4.54 -6.43 6.88
CA LEU A 44 3.37 -5.57 6.98
C LEU A 44 2.20 -6.30 7.64
N SER A 45 1.58 -5.65 8.61
CA SER A 45 0.34 -6.09 9.24
C SER A 45 -0.68 -4.95 9.30
N ILE A 46 -1.94 -5.32 9.56
CA ILE A 46 -3.05 -4.37 9.67
C ILE A 46 -3.68 -4.55 11.03
N GLU A 47 -3.72 -3.48 11.80
CA GLU A 47 -4.41 -3.42 13.08
C GLU A 47 -5.67 -2.56 12.94
N SER A 48 -6.81 -3.02 13.46
CA SER A 48 -8.05 -2.24 13.43
C SER A 48 -8.95 -2.60 14.58
N SER A 49 -9.72 -1.62 15.04
CA SER A 49 -10.82 -1.84 16.01
C SER A 49 -12.16 -2.10 15.35
N ALA A 50 -12.21 -2.31 14.03
CA ALA A 50 -13.46 -2.60 13.33
C ALA A 50 -14.02 -3.96 13.76
N ALA A 51 -15.34 -4.08 13.76
CA ALA A 51 -16.01 -5.34 14.05
C ALA A 51 -15.85 -6.35 12.90
N ALA A 52 -16.05 -7.64 13.20
CA ALA A 52 -16.03 -8.68 12.18
C ALA A 52 -17.05 -8.39 11.07
N GLY A 53 -16.58 -8.40 9.81
CA GLY A 53 -17.39 -8.11 8.63
C GLY A 53 -17.44 -6.63 8.23
N GLU A 54 -16.88 -5.72 9.05
CA GLU A 54 -16.74 -4.32 8.64
C GLU A 54 -15.57 -4.15 7.65
N PRO A 55 -15.74 -3.30 6.62
CA PRO A 55 -14.70 -3.08 5.63
C PRO A 55 -13.54 -2.30 6.23
N LEU A 56 -12.34 -2.88 6.17
CA LEU A 56 -11.10 -2.24 6.62
C LEU A 56 -10.47 -1.37 5.52
N LEU A 57 -10.34 -1.95 4.32
CA LEU A 57 -9.78 -1.33 3.14
C LEU A 57 -10.61 -1.70 1.92
N ARG A 58 -10.73 -0.76 0.98
CA ARG A 58 -11.24 -0.99 -0.37
C ARG A 58 -10.26 -0.39 -1.35
N ILE A 59 -9.62 -1.24 -2.14
CA ILE A 59 -8.66 -0.82 -3.16
C ILE A 59 -9.36 -0.92 -4.52
N PRO A 60 -9.50 0.18 -5.27
CA PRO A 60 -10.03 0.17 -6.63
C PRO A 60 -9.18 -0.71 -7.53
N ARG A 61 -9.77 -1.32 -8.56
CA ARG A 61 -9.05 -2.29 -9.41
C ARG A 61 -7.93 -1.63 -10.20
N GLU A 62 -8.15 -0.38 -10.61
CA GLU A 62 -7.23 0.50 -11.32
C GLU A 62 -5.98 0.86 -10.50
N ALA A 63 -6.05 0.79 -9.16
CA ALA A 63 -4.89 1.01 -8.30
C ALA A 63 -3.96 -0.22 -8.19
N PHE A 64 -4.36 -1.37 -8.76
CA PHE A 64 -3.49 -2.54 -8.80
C PHE A 64 -2.55 -2.48 -10.00
N VAL A 65 -1.26 -2.65 -9.72
CA VAL A 65 -0.28 -2.96 -10.77
C VAL A 65 -0.58 -4.36 -11.30
N ARG A 66 -0.94 -4.46 -12.58
CA ARG A 66 -1.13 -5.78 -13.18
C ARG A 66 0.20 -6.34 -13.64
N VAL A 67 0.60 -7.47 -13.04
CA VAL A 67 1.86 -8.16 -13.35
C VAL A 67 1.96 -8.57 -14.82
N ASP A 68 0.83 -8.77 -15.51
CA ASP A 68 0.76 -9.12 -16.94
C ASP A 68 1.03 -7.95 -17.89
N ARG A 69 1.12 -6.73 -17.38
CA ARG A 69 1.32 -5.50 -18.14
C ARG A 69 2.66 -4.82 -17.86
N VAL A 70 3.50 -5.44 -17.04
CA VAL A 70 4.82 -4.92 -16.67
C VAL A 70 5.88 -5.77 -17.35
N GLU A 71 6.71 -5.15 -18.19
CA GLU A 71 7.96 -5.75 -18.65
C GLU A 71 9.00 -5.62 -17.52
N TRP A 72 9.32 -6.76 -16.91
CA TRP A 72 10.29 -6.87 -15.83
C TRP A 72 11.69 -7.08 -16.43
N SER A 73 12.67 -6.25 -16.06
CA SER A 73 14.05 -6.53 -16.45
C SER A 73 14.56 -7.80 -15.75
N GLN A 74 15.41 -8.57 -16.42
CA GLN A 74 16.08 -9.73 -15.84
C GLN A 74 17.42 -9.38 -15.18
N ASP A 75 17.58 -8.16 -14.65
CA ASP A 75 18.80 -7.78 -13.95
C ASP A 75 18.80 -8.40 -12.54
N GLY A 76 19.63 -9.43 -12.33
CA GLY A 76 19.55 -10.35 -11.19
C GLY A 76 19.72 -9.72 -9.80
N ASP A 77 20.18 -8.47 -9.73
CA ASP A 77 20.42 -7.74 -8.48
C ASP A 77 19.39 -6.64 -8.20
N ARG A 78 18.46 -6.33 -9.12
CA ARG A 78 17.49 -5.22 -8.95
C ARG A 78 16.17 -5.47 -9.66
N ILE A 79 15.07 -5.16 -8.98
CA ILE A 79 13.76 -5.03 -9.63
C ILE A 79 13.73 -3.68 -10.35
N VAL A 80 13.74 -3.71 -11.68
CA VAL A 80 13.58 -2.52 -12.55
C VAL A 80 12.30 -2.68 -13.36
N ILE A 81 11.41 -1.68 -13.28
CA ILE A 81 10.24 -1.58 -14.15
C ILE A 81 10.70 -0.88 -15.43
N GLU A 82 10.77 -1.62 -16.55
CA GLU A 82 11.32 -1.08 -17.81
C GLU A 82 10.31 -0.17 -18.51
N GLN A 83 9.04 -0.57 -18.54
CA GLN A 83 7.94 0.26 -18.99
C GLN A 83 6.69 0.00 -18.14
N ALA A 84 6.02 1.07 -17.73
CA ALA A 84 4.65 1.05 -17.26
C ALA A 84 3.75 1.46 -18.44
N PRO A 85 2.61 0.79 -18.69
CA PRO A 85 1.68 1.21 -19.73
C PRO A 85 1.15 2.62 -19.44
N ASP A 86 1.08 3.47 -20.47
CA ASP A 86 0.27 4.67 -20.45
C ASP A 86 -1.21 4.24 -20.58
N ASP A 87 -1.90 4.20 -19.43
CA ASP A 87 -3.36 3.95 -19.22
C ASP A 87 -3.94 2.53 -19.51
#